data_AF-A0A2T7EVI3-F1
#
_entry.id   AF-A0A2T7EVI3-F1
#
_cell.length_a   1.000
_cell.length_b   1.000
_cell.length_c   1.000
_cell.angle_alpha   90.00
_cell.angle_beta   90.00
_cell.angle_gamma   90.00
#
_symmetry.space_group_name_H-M   'P 1'
#
loop_
_entity.id
_entity.type
_entity.pdbx_description
1 polymer ?
#
loop_
_entity_poly.entity_id
_entity_poly.type
_entity_poly.pdbx_seq_one_letter_code
_entity_poly.pdbx_strand_id
1 'polypeptide(L)'
;MSRAASESELRKALTDVTHFLAFGSVFLVLGFLTPSITRHYQALCWQTATVGFFAAAVVVWRHPVVWYPVVRRWINQLKKKPKSPYH
;
A
#
# COMPACT_ATOMS: atom_id res chain seq x y z
N MET A 1 -17.34 9.25 18.33
CA MET A 1 -16.62 7.99 18.04
C MET A 1 -15.57 7.79 19.11
N SER A 2 -15.62 6.68 19.85
CA SER A 2 -14.61 6.37 20.87
C SER A 2 -13.29 6.04 20.18
N ARG A 3 -12.17 6.44 20.78
CA ARG A 3 -10.81 6.20 20.26
C ARG A 3 -10.51 4.70 20.02
N ALA A 4 -11.17 3.82 20.76
CA ALA A 4 -11.11 2.37 20.59
C ALA A 4 -11.77 1.90 19.28
N ALA A 5 -12.87 2.52 18.85
CA ALA A 5 -13.53 2.20 17.57
C ALA A 5 -12.65 2.59 16.36
N SER A 6 -11.94 3.72 16.44
CA SER A 6 -11.01 4.10 15.37
C SER A 6 -9.77 3.20 15.30
N GLU A 7 -9.34 2.61 16.41
CA GLU A 7 -8.17 1.72 16.44
C GLU A 7 -8.50 0.33 15.87
N SER A 8 -9.69 -0.21 16.19
CA SER A 8 -10.15 -1.47 15.60
C SER A 8 -10.40 -1.35 14.10
N GLU A 9 -10.97 -0.23 13.63
CA GLU A 9 -11.11 0.07 12.20
C GLU A 9 -9.75 0.20 11.50
N LEU A 10 -8.78 0.85 12.14
CA LEU A 10 -7.41 0.95 11.61
C LEU A 10 -6.75 -0.43 11.50
N ARG A 11 -6.84 -1.27 12.53
CA ARG A 11 -6.28 -2.63 12.52
C ARG A 11 -6.91 -3.49 11.43
N LYS A 12 -8.22 -3.35 11.23
CA LYS A 12 -8.94 -4.06 10.17
C LYS A 12 -8.48 -3.60 8.79
N ALA A 13 -8.43 -2.29 8.55
CA ALA A 13 -7.94 -1.73 7.29
C ALA A 13 -6.48 -2.12 7.00
N LEU A 14 -5.60 -2.12 8.01
CA LEU A 14 -4.22 -2.58 7.87
C LEU A 14 -4.13 -4.07 7.55
N THR A 15 -4.96 -4.90 8.17
CA THR A 15 -5.03 -6.33 7.85
C THR A 15 -5.46 -6.54 6.40
N ASP A 16 -6.50 -5.83 5.94
CA ASP A 16 -6.99 -5.92 4.56
C ASP A 16 -5.92 -5.49 3.56
N VAL A 17 -5.25 -4.34 3.80
CA VAL A 17 -4.15 -3.86 2.97
C VAL A 17 -3.00 -4.87 2.91
N THR A 18 -2.62 -5.44 4.05
CA THR A 18 -1.55 -6.44 4.13
C THR A 18 -1.93 -7.71 3.36
N HIS A 19 -3.19 -8.13 3.46
CA HIS A 19 -3.69 -9.30 2.76
C HIS A 19 -3.68 -9.10 1.24
N PHE A 20 -4.15 -7.96 0.74
CA PHE A 20 -4.12 -7.64 -0.69
C PHE A 20 -2.69 -7.49 -1.23
N LEU A 21 -1.79 -6.89 -0.44
CA LEU A 21 -0.36 -6.80 -0.78
C LEU A 21 0.29 -8.17 -0.85
N ALA A 22 0.05 -9.04 0.14
CA ALA A 22 0.57 -10.39 0.18
C ALA A 22 0.07 -11.19 -1.04
N PHE A 23 -1.24 -11.14 -1.30
CA PHE A 23 -1.85 -11.76 -2.47
C PHE A 23 -1.18 -11.29 -3.78
N GLY A 24 -1.10 -9.97 -4.00
CA GLY A 24 -0.46 -9.41 -5.19
C GLY A 24 1.02 -9.81 -5.33
N SER A 25 1.76 -9.84 -4.22
CA SER A 25 3.17 -10.23 -4.21
C SER A 25 3.39 -11.70 -4.59
N VAL A 26 2.50 -12.61 -4.18
CA VAL A 26 2.59 -14.03 -4.54
C VAL A 26 2.48 -14.20 -6.06
N PHE A 27 1.52 -13.52 -6.71
CA PHE A 27 1.37 -13.59 -8.16
C PHE A 27 2.53 -12.93 -8.92
N LEU A 28 3.09 -11.85 -8.37
CA LEU A 28 4.26 -11.18 -8.93
C LEU A 28 5.48 -12.11 -8.89
N VAL A 29 5.72 -12.77 -7.75
CA VAL A 29 6.77 -13.78 -7.58
C VAL A 29 6.53 -14.97 -8.51
N LEU A 30 5.30 -15.47 -8.61
CA LEU A 30 4.94 -16.57 -9.53
C LEU A 30 5.24 -16.22 -10.99
N GLY A 31 4.91 -15.00 -11.41
CA GLY A 31 5.17 -14.49 -12.76
C GLY A 31 6.65 -14.26 -13.07
N PHE A 32 7.50 -14.12 -12.06
CA PHE A 32 8.95 -13.98 -12.20
C PHE A 32 9.70 -15.32 -12.10
N LEU A 33 9.31 -16.18 -11.16
CA LEU A 33 10.03 -17.44 -10.87
C LEU A 33 9.69 -18.57 -11.83
N THR A 34 8.67 -18.44 -12.66
CA THR A 34 8.23 -19.51 -13.56
C THR A 34 8.61 -19.20 -15.02
N PRO A 35 9.87 -19.42 -15.42
CA PRO A 35 10.34 -19.13 -16.79
C PRO A 35 9.74 -20.08 -17.85
N SER A 36 9.12 -21.18 -17.43
CA SER A 36 8.52 -22.20 -18.32
C SER A 36 7.02 -21.98 -18.59
N ILE A 37 6.40 -20.96 -17.99
CA ILE A 37 4.99 -20.66 -18.18
C ILE A 37 4.76 -19.95 -19.53
N THR A 38 3.71 -20.34 -20.24
CA THR A 38 3.26 -19.66 -21.47
C THR A 38 3.02 -18.17 -21.19
N ARG A 39 3.46 -17.29 -22.10
CA ARG A 39 3.29 -15.81 -21.99
C ARG A 39 1.88 -15.37 -21.57
N HIS A 40 0.86 -16.11 -21.97
CA HIS A 40 -0.53 -15.83 -21.60
C HIS A 40 -0.80 -15.95 -20.10
N TYR A 41 -0.33 -17.04 -19.46
CA TYR A 41 -0.46 -17.23 -18.01
C TYR A 41 0.43 -16.28 -17.22
N GLN A 42 1.60 -15.91 -17.78
CA GLN A 42 2.45 -14.88 -17.19
C GLN A 42 1.71 -13.53 -17.16
N ALA A 43 1.11 -13.13 -18.29
CA ALA A 43 0.31 -11.91 -18.37
C ALA A 43 -0.87 -11.91 -17.38
N LEU A 44 -1.55 -13.05 -17.20
CA LEU A 44 -2.59 -13.20 -16.19
C LEU A 44 -2.05 -13.00 -14.76
N CYS A 45 -0.88 -13.55 -14.43
CA CYS A 45 -0.25 -13.35 -13.11
C CYS A 45 0.10 -11.87 -12.86
N TRP A 46 0.59 -11.16 -13.87
CA TRP A 46 0.87 -9.73 -13.76
C TRP A 46 -0.40 -8.90 -13.62
N GLN A 47 -1.47 -9.26 -14.32
CA GLN A 47 -2.77 -8.60 -14.18
C GLN A 47 -3.36 -8.82 -12.79
N THR A 48 -3.37 -10.04 -12.27
CA THR A 48 -3.89 -10.33 -10.92
C THR A 48 -3.06 -9.65 -9.83
N ALA A 49 -1.73 -9.61 -9.99
CA ALA A 49 -0.87 -8.85 -9.10
C ALA A 49 -1.28 -7.36 -9.10
N THR A 50 -1.44 -6.75 -10.27
CA THR A 50 -1.83 -5.34 -10.44
C THR A 50 -3.18 -5.05 -9.78
N VAL A 51 -4.16 -5.93 -9.95
CA VAL A 51 -5.48 -5.80 -9.29
C VAL A 51 -5.35 -5.86 -7.77
N GLY A 52 -4.52 -6.76 -7.23
CA GLY A 52 -4.23 -6.85 -5.79
C GLY A 52 -3.63 -5.56 -5.23
N PHE A 53 -2.62 -4.99 -5.91
CA PHE A 53 -2.02 -3.72 -5.52
C PHE A 53 -3.02 -2.55 -5.62
N PHE A 54 -3.84 -2.53 -6.66
CA PHE A 54 -4.86 -1.49 -6.83
C PHE A 54 -5.92 -1.55 -5.72
N ALA A 55 -6.39 -2.75 -5.38
CA ALA A 55 -7.32 -2.95 -4.27
C ALA A 55 -6.72 -2.47 -2.93
N ALA A 56 -5.46 -2.81 -2.66
CA ALA A 56 -4.74 -2.32 -1.49
C ALA A 56 -4.68 -0.78 -1.47
N ALA A 57 -4.37 -0.15 -2.61
CA ALA A 57 -4.32 1.31 -2.74
C ALA A 57 -5.69 1.97 -2.50
N VAL A 58 -6.78 1.38 -2.99
CA VAL A 58 -8.14 1.88 -2.76
C VAL A 58 -8.51 1.81 -1.27
N VAL A 59 -8.15 0.72 -0.57
CA VAL A 59 -8.38 0.60 0.87
C VAL A 59 -7.58 1.66 1.62
N VAL A 60 -6.30 1.85 1.29
CA VAL A 60 -5.48 2.93 1.87
C VAL A 60 -6.13 4.28 1.63
N TRP A 61 -6.60 4.57 0.41
CA TRP A 61 -7.20 5.86 0.07
C TRP A 61 -8.52 6.13 0.81
N ARG A 62 -9.38 5.11 0.93
CA ARG A 62 -10.66 5.20 1.65
C ARG A 62 -10.50 5.41 3.15
N HIS A 63 -9.40 4.97 3.75
CA HIS A 63 -9.17 5.08 5.19
C HIS A 63 -8.17 6.19 5.51
N PRO A 64 -8.61 7.45 5.75
CA PRO A 64 -7.71 8.57 6.06
C PRO A 64 -6.84 8.32 7.28
N VAL A 65 -7.30 7.49 8.22
CA VAL A 65 -6.54 7.07 9.40
C VAL A 65 -5.23 6.36 9.04
N VAL A 66 -5.16 5.69 7.87
CA VAL A 66 -3.98 4.95 7.40
C VAL A 66 -2.92 5.90 6.85
N TRP A 67 -3.28 6.89 6.03
CA TRP A 67 -2.29 7.78 5.38
C TRP A 67 -2.05 9.10 6.14
N TYR A 68 -2.99 9.56 6.97
CA TYR A 68 -2.84 10.79 7.76
C TYR A 68 -1.56 10.85 8.60
N PRO A 69 -1.16 9.80 9.37
CA PRO A 69 0.09 9.84 10.13
C PRO A 69 1.33 9.90 9.21
N VAL A 70 1.28 9.26 8.04
CA VAL A 70 2.37 9.26 7.07
C VAL A 70 2.53 10.64 6.43
N VAL A 71 1.43 11.24 5.96
CA VAL A 71 1.41 12.59 5.38
C VAL A 71 1.84 13.63 6.41
N ARG A 72 1.37 13.52 7.66
CA ARG A 72 1.79 14.42 8.75
C ARG A 72 3.29 14.32 9.02
N ARG A 73 3.86 13.11 9.05
CA ARG A 73 5.32 12.92 9.16
C ARG A 73 6.06 13.55 7.98
N TRP A 74 5.56 13.36 6.76
CA TRP A 74 6.18 13.89 5.54
C TRP A 74 6.19 15.44 5.52
N ILE A 75 5.06 16.07 5.86
CA ILE A 75 4.95 17.53 6.00
C ILE A 75 5.91 18.06 7.08
N ASN A 76 6.03 17.35 8.21
CA ASN A 76 6.96 17.75 9.27
C ASN A 76 8.43 17.64 8.83
N GLN A 77 8.78 16.67 7.99
CA GLN A 77 10.12 16.56 7.40
C GLN A 77 10.40 17.69 6.40
N LEU A 78 9.41 18.09 5.60
CA LEU A 78 9.54 19.25 4.71
C LEU A 78 9.75 20.55 5.47
N LYS A 79 9.03 20.75 6.59
CA LYS A 79 9.21 21.92 7.47
C LYS A 79 10.58 21.95 8.17
N LYS A 80 11.24 20.80 8.32
CA LYS A 80 12.58 20.69 8.92
C LYS A 80 13.72 21.01 7.95
N LYS A 81 13.46 21.25 6.65
CA LYS A 81 14.51 21.78 5.78
C LYS A 81 15.01 23.11 6.35
N PRO A 82 16.33 23.26 6.59
CA PRO A 82 16.87 24.49 7.16
C PRO A 82 16.55 25.66 6.23
N LYS A 83 16.05 26.77 6.79
CA LYS A 83 16.07 28.06 6.10
C LYS A 83 17.50 28.28 5.61
N SER A 84 17.65 28.52 4.31
CA SER A 84 18.92 28.93 3.73
C SER A 84 19.50 30.09 4.56
N PRO A 85 20.76 30.01 5.03
CA PRO A 85 21.38 31.05 5.86
C PRO A 85 21.74 32.32 5.07
N TYR A 86 21.22 32.49 3.85
CA TYR A 86 21.43 33.67 3.02
C TYR A 86 20.11 34.44 2.89
N HIS A 87 19.77 35.23 3.91
CA HIS A 87 18.89 36.40 3.82
C HIS A 87 19.15 37.32 5.01
#